data_AF-A0A015U8D9-F1
#
_entry.id   AF-A0A015U8D9-F1
#
_cell.length_a   1.000
_cell.length_b   1.000
_cell.length_c   1.000
_cell.angle_alpha   90.00
_cell.angle_beta   90.00
_cell.angle_gamma   90.00
#
_symmetry.space_group_name_H-M   'P 1'
#
loop_
_entity.id
_entity.type
_entity.pdbx_description
1 polymer ?
#
loop_
_entity_poly.entity_id
_entity_poly.type
_entity_poly.pdbx_seq_one_letter_code
_entity_poly.pdbx_strand_id
1 'polypeptide(L)' 'MNSREFFDAVVKLRELQKSYFKVRTSTALTACKRQEKMIDEEIVRVKGKVEKDGQLRLLK' A
#
# COMPACT_ATOMS: atom_id res chain seq x y z
N MET A 1 -4.95 0.82 -8.75
CA MET A 1 -4.63 -0.60 -8.52
C MET A 1 -5.91 -1.43 -8.45
N ASN A 2 -5.85 -2.68 -8.88
CA ASN A 2 -6.84 -3.72 -8.57
C ASN A 2 -6.43 -4.54 -7.33
N SER A 3 -7.31 -5.41 -6.83
CA SER A 3 -7.06 -6.17 -5.60
C SER A 3 -5.85 -7.10 -5.68
N ARG A 4 -5.59 -7.71 -6.84
CA ARG A 4 -4.46 -8.61 -7.03
C ARG A 4 -3.14 -7.83 -7.04
N GLU A 5 -3.10 -6.73 -7.78
CA GLU A 5 -1.95 -5.83 -7.80
C GLU A 5 -1.62 -5.34 -6.39
N PHE A 6 -2.63 -4.93 -5.61
CA PHE A 6 -2.45 -4.49 -4.22
C PHE A 6 -1.85 -5.59 -3.34
N PHE A 7 -2.37 -6.81 -3.45
CA PHE A 7 -1.81 -7.97 -2.75
C PHE A 7 -0.33 -8.18 -3.12
N ASP A 8 0.00 -8.20 -4.41
CA ASP A 8 1.37 -8.42 -4.88
C ASP A 8 2.32 -7.30 -4.38
N ALA A 9 1.84 -6.05 -4.30
CA ALA A 9 2.63 -4.95 -3.74
C ALA A 9 2.88 -5.10 -2.23
N VAL A 10 1.90 -5.58 -1.46
CA VAL A 10 2.05 -5.85 -0.03
C VAL A 10 3.02 -7.01 0.19
N VAL A 11 2.93 -8.08 -0.59
CA VAL A 11 3.89 -9.20 -0.56
C VAL A 11 5.31 -8.68 -0.79
N LYS A 12 5.50 -7.87 -1.85
CA LYS A 12 6.80 -7.25 -2.15
C LYS A 12 7.32 -6.36 -1.02
N LEU A 13 6.45 -5.57 -0.36
CA LEU A 13 6.85 -4.78 0.80
C LEU A 13 7.39 -5.69 1.93
N ARG A 14 6.71 -6.80 2.21
CA ARG A 14 7.14 -7.75 3.25
C ARG A 14 8.48 -8.41 2.91
N GLU A 15 8.73 -8.71 1.64
CA GLU A 15 10.03 -9.22 1.19
C GLU A 15 11.15 -8.18 1.36
N LEU A 16 10.89 -6.94 0.96
CA LEU A 16 11.84 -5.83 1.12
C LEU A 16 12.18 -5.57 2.59
N GLN A 17 11.17 -5.55 3.46
CA GLN A 17 11.37 -5.37 4.90
C GLN A 17 12.20 -6.53 5.50
N LYS A 18 11.90 -7.79 5.14
CA LYS A 18 12.71 -8.96 5.55
C LYS A 18 14.16 -8.84 5.08
N SER A 19 14.38 -8.36 3.86
CA SER A 19 15.72 -8.11 3.33
C SER A 19 16.43 -6.99 4.10
N TYR A 20 15.75 -5.87 4.34
CA TYR A 20 16.28 -4.75 5.12
C TYR A 20 16.72 -5.18 6.52
N PHE A 21 15.94 -6.00 7.23
CA PHE A 21 16.36 -6.47 8.57
C PHE A 21 17.63 -7.33 8.55
N LYS A 22 17.96 -7.97 7.43
CA LYS A 22 19.20 -8.73 7.27
C LYS A 22 20.41 -7.82 7.00
N VAL A 23 20.27 -6.88 6.07
CA VAL A 23 21.42 -6.09 5.56
C VAL A 23 21.55 -4.69 6.18
N ARG A 24 20.45 -4.12 6.70
CA ARG A 24 20.33 -2.78 7.30
C ARG A 24 20.95 -1.64 6.48
N THR A 25 20.92 -1.76 5.15
CA THR A 25 21.47 -0.75 4.25
C THR A 25 20.47 0.38 3.98
N SER A 26 20.99 1.59 3.72
CA SER A 26 20.18 2.75 3.34
C SER A 26 19.39 2.51 2.05
N THR A 27 19.98 1.81 1.08
CA THR A 27 19.31 1.43 -0.17
C THR A 27 18.10 0.53 0.07
N ALA A 28 18.23 -0.47 0.95
CA ALA A 28 17.11 -1.35 1.30
C ALA A 28 16.00 -0.60 2.05
N LEU A 29 16.36 0.36 2.91
CA LEU A 29 15.38 1.24 3.57
C LEU A 29 14.63 2.11 2.54
N THR A 30 15.33 2.70 1.59
CA THR A 30 14.72 3.51 0.52
C THR A 30 13.76 2.69 -0.33
N ALA A 31 14.13 1.44 -0.65
CA ALA A 31 13.24 0.53 -1.38
C ALA A 31 11.96 0.23 -0.59
N CYS A 32 12.06 -0.01 0.73
CA CYS A 32 10.89 -0.19 1.60
C CYS A 32 9.97 1.04 1.57
N LYS A 33 10.52 2.23 1.81
CA LYS A 33 9.75 3.49 1.84
C LYS A 33 9.03 3.78 0.52
N ARG A 34 9.69 3.51 -0.61
CA ARG A 34 9.07 3.67 -1.93
C ARG A 34 7.87 2.74 -2.10
N GLN A 35 8.01 1.49 -1.65
CA GLN A 35 6.94 0.50 -1.73
C GLN A 35 5.79 0.84 -0.77
N GLU A 36 6.08 1.28 0.45
CA GLU A 36 5.10 1.78 1.44
C GLU A 36 4.26 2.91 0.86
N LYS A 37 4.91 3.92 0.26
CA LYS A 37 4.20 5.06 -0.35
C LYS A 37 3.16 4.63 -1.40
N MET A 38 3.49 3.68 -2.27
CA MET A 38 2.56 3.19 -3.29
C MET A 38 1.33 2.48 -2.68
N ILE A 39 1.54 1.75 -1.58
CA ILE A 39 0.47 1.08 -0.83
C ILE A 39 -0.41 2.12 -0.14
N ASP A 40 0.18 3.12 0.52
CA ASP A 40 -0.54 4.17 1.24
C ASP A 40 -1.41 5.02 0.29
N GLU A 41 -0.88 5.39 -0.88
CA GLU A 41 -1.63 6.12 -1.90
C GLU A 41 -2.87 5.32 -2.37
N GLU A 42 -2.73 4.01 -2.56
CA GLU A 42 -3.83 3.15 -2.94
C GLU A 42 -4.86 2.98 -1.80
N ILE A 43 -4.41 2.87 -0.54
CA ILE A 43 -5.29 2.84 0.63
C ILE A 43 -6.12 4.12 0.71
N VAL A 44 -5.49 5.29 0.57
CA VAL A 44 -6.19 6.59 0.56
C VAL A 44 -7.21 6.64 -0.57
N ARG A 45 -6.83 6.21 -1.78
CA ARG A 45 -7.72 6.16 -2.95
C ARG A 45 -8.95 5.28 -2.71
N VAL A 46 -8.79 4.10 -2.12
CA VAL A 46 -9.89 3.16 -1.86
C VAL A 46 -10.78 3.67 -0.73
N LYS A 47 -10.21 4.18 0.37
CA LYS A 47 -10.97 4.79 1.47
C LYS A 47 -11.89 5.91 0.97
N GLY A 48 -11.36 6.82 0.15
CA GLY A 48 -12.16 7.90 -0.43
C GLY A 48 -13.31 7.43 -1.34
N LYS A 49 -13.21 6.24 -1.95
CA LYS A 49 -14.32 5.64 -2.69
C LYS A 49 -15.36 5.03 -1.75
N VAL A 50 -14.92 4.27 -0.75
CA VAL A 50 -15.80 3.63 0.24
C VAL A 50 -16.63 4.68 1.00
N GLU A 51 -16.02 5.80 1.39
CA GLU A 51 -16.72 6.90 2.05
C GLU A 51 -17.79 7.53 1.15
N LYS A 52 -17.46 7.80 -0.12
CA LYS A 52 -18.42 8.33 -1.10
C LYS A 52 -19.58 7.37 -1.37
N ASP A 53 -19.29 6.09 -1.50
CA ASP A 53 -20.31 5.05 -1.70
C ASP A 53 -21.24 4.95 -0.48
N GLY A 54 -20.69 5.10 0.73
CA GLY A 54 -21.47 5.19 1.96
C GLY A 54 -22.39 6.41 1.98
N GLN A 55 -21.89 7.59 1.60
CA GLN A 55 -22.70 8.81 1.51
C GLN A 55 -23.82 8.70 0.48
N LEU A 56 -23.55 8.11 -0.70
CA LEU A 56 -24.55 7.93 -1.75
C LEU A 56 -25.68 6.97 -1.33
N ARG A 57 -25.39 5.99 -0.47
CA ARG A 57 -26.40 5.06 0.09
C ARG A 57 -27.32 5.73 1.11
N LEU A 58 -26.87 6.79 1.78
CA LEU A 58 -27.68 7.55 2.75
C LEU A 58 -28.60 8.58 2.09
N LEU A 59 -28.36 8.91 0.81
CA LEU A 59 -29.14 9.87 0.03
C LEU A 59 -30.26 9.22 -0.81
N LYS A 60 -30.41 7.89 -0.76
CA LYS A 60 -31.45 7.11 -1.46
C LYS A 60 -32.47 6.59 -0.47
#